data_AF-A0A848UWW7-F1
#
_entry.id   AF-A0A848UWW7-F1
#
_cell.length_a   1.000
_cell.length_b   1.000
_cell.length_c   1.000
_cell.angle_alpha   90.00
_cell.angle_beta   90.00
_cell.angle_gamma   90.00
#
_symmetry.space_group_name_H-M   'P 1'
#
loop_
_entity.id
_entity.type
_entity.pdbx_description
1 polymer ?
#
loop_
_entity_poly.entity_id
_entity_poly.type
_entity_poly.pdbx_seq_one_letter_code
_entity_poly.pdbx_strand_id
1 'polypeptide(L)'
;MQTRSFRLYFLLSITAMLAFSSCKKDDPIDQGTEPSLIFRFAFDPNQERLDNLGQPSEIGEGNAAQSPSFNSISAHYLELSEDMWTQLGEGELLYEGPQTNAGGADAIDFSESSVVAEGENFLSVPLSNVNNGTYEWLRVSLSYQNFDITYLSDFGQLEGTLAGFIGFNTYIEDFVINEESVDVFENKLQGFWGFETVGLT
;
A
#
# COMPACT_ATOMS: atom_id res chain seq x y z
N MET A 1 -60.25 45.41 13.60
CA MET A 1 -59.78 44.34 12.68
C MET A 1 -58.32 44.48 12.22
N GLN A 2 -57.55 45.49 12.68
CA GLN A 2 -56.16 45.72 12.23
C GLN A 2 -55.06 45.04 13.09
N THR A 3 -55.36 44.62 14.32
CA THR A 3 -54.34 44.12 15.26
C THR A 3 -54.04 42.62 15.12
N ARG A 4 -54.95 41.84 14.53
CA ARG A 4 -54.77 40.40 14.28
C ARG A 4 -53.90 40.11 13.05
N SER A 5 -54.04 40.89 11.99
CA SER A 5 -53.22 40.80 10.78
C SER A 5 -51.76 41.20 11.07
N PHE A 6 -51.53 42.24 11.88
CA PHE A 6 -50.17 42.67 12.25
C PHE A 6 -49.38 41.59 13.03
N ARG A 7 -50.04 40.87 13.94
CA ARG A 7 -49.42 39.73 14.65
C ARG A 7 -49.12 38.54 13.73
N LEU A 8 -49.97 38.31 12.73
CA LEU A 8 -49.77 37.23 11.76
C LEU A 8 -48.61 37.53 10.80
N TYR A 9 -48.47 38.78 10.34
CA TYR A 9 -47.32 39.22 9.53
C TYR A 9 -46.01 39.26 10.33
N PHE A 10 -46.06 39.61 11.61
CA PHE A 10 -44.90 39.57 12.51
C PHE A 10 -44.43 38.13 12.81
N LEU A 11 -45.36 37.18 12.97
CA LEU A 11 -45.05 35.75 13.10
C LEU A 11 -44.51 35.15 11.79
N LEU A 12 -45.04 35.56 10.63
CA LEU A 12 -44.52 35.13 9.33
C LEU A 12 -43.10 35.65 9.05
N SER A 13 -42.76 36.88 9.48
CA SER A 13 -41.42 37.44 9.27
C SER A 13 -40.35 36.81 10.17
N ILE A 14 -40.71 36.40 11.39
CA ILE A 14 -39.80 35.68 12.30
C ILE A 14 -39.53 34.25 11.79
N THR A 15 -40.53 33.60 11.19
CA THR A 15 -40.38 32.25 10.62
C THR A 15 -39.55 32.27 9.33
N ALA A 16 -39.61 33.35 8.54
CA ALA A 16 -38.77 33.54 7.35
C ALA A 16 -37.29 33.88 7.69
N MET A 17 -37.01 34.49 8.85
CA MET A 17 -35.62 34.74 9.30
C MET A 17 -34.92 33.49 9.84
N LEU A 18 -35.66 32.50 10.35
CA LEU A 18 -35.09 31.24 10.84
C LEU A 18 -34.81 30.21 9.73
N ALA A 19 -35.32 30.42 8.52
CA ALA A 19 -35.13 29.52 7.38
C ALA A 19 -33.82 29.73 6.59
N PHE A 20 -33.00 30.73 6.96
CA PHE A 20 -31.70 31.01 6.34
C PHE A 20 -30.51 30.71 7.26
N SER A 21 -30.68 29.87 8.29
CA SER A 21 -29.56 29.22 8.96
C SER A 21 -28.92 28.21 8.01
N SER A 22 -28.15 28.74 7.07
CA SER A 22 -27.16 28.02 6.30
C SER A 22 -26.24 27.32 7.28
N CYS A 23 -26.27 25.98 7.29
CA CYS A 23 -25.23 25.19 7.92
C CYS A 23 -23.91 25.59 7.25
N LYS A 24 -23.04 26.28 7.98
CA LYS A 24 -21.62 26.26 7.64
C LYS A 24 -21.20 24.81 7.79
N LYS A 25 -20.86 24.16 6.68
CA LYS A 25 -20.05 22.95 6.73
C LYS A 25 -18.69 23.42 7.22
N ASP A 26 -18.47 23.26 8.52
CA ASP A 26 -17.12 23.24 9.06
C ASP A 26 -16.49 21.91 8.62
N ASP A 27 -16.07 21.84 7.36
CA ASP A 27 -15.14 20.80 6.92
C ASP A 27 -13.73 21.35 7.19
N PRO A 28 -12.94 20.77 8.10
CA PRO A 28 -11.54 21.09 8.24
C PRO A 28 -10.79 20.40 7.09
N ILE A 29 -11.02 20.84 5.85
CA ILE A 29 -10.01 20.71 4.81
C ILE A 29 -9.14 21.95 5.00
N ASP A 30 -8.01 21.73 5.67
CA ASP A 30 -6.95 22.73 5.80
C ASP A 30 -6.69 23.32 4.41
N GLN A 31 -6.98 24.62 4.23
CA GLN A 31 -7.02 25.28 2.91
C GLN A 31 -5.62 25.42 2.24
N GLY A 32 -4.65 24.64 2.68
CA GLY A 32 -3.28 24.58 2.15
C GLY A 32 -2.80 23.18 1.74
N THR A 33 -3.57 22.12 1.98
CA THR A 33 -3.23 20.77 1.49
C THR A 33 -4.15 20.35 0.36
N GLU A 34 -3.59 20.14 -0.83
CA GLU A 34 -4.31 19.58 -1.96
C GLU A 34 -4.78 18.15 -1.63
N PRO A 35 -6.08 17.82 -1.84
CA PRO A 35 -6.58 16.50 -1.48
C PRO A 35 -5.88 15.44 -2.34
N SER A 36 -5.41 14.37 -1.69
CA SER A 36 -4.57 13.34 -2.32
C SER A 36 -5.09 11.94 -2.02
N LEU A 37 -4.89 11.01 -2.96
CA LEU A 37 -4.95 9.58 -2.71
C LEU A 37 -3.68 9.16 -2.00
N ILE A 38 -3.83 8.56 -0.82
CA ILE A 38 -2.71 8.08 0.00
C ILE A 38 -2.74 6.56 0.01
N PHE A 39 -1.64 5.94 -0.40
CA PHE A 39 -1.47 4.49 -0.37
C PHE A 39 -0.56 4.12 0.79
N ARG A 40 -1.02 3.16 1.59
CA ARG A 40 -0.34 2.61 2.77
C ARG A 40 -0.57 1.12 2.80
N PHE A 41 0.41 0.39 3.32
CA PHE A 41 0.26 -1.04 3.57
C PHE A 41 -0.24 -1.28 4.99
N ALA A 42 -1.11 -2.28 5.14
CA ALA A 42 -1.60 -2.80 6.41
C ALA A 42 -1.16 -4.27 6.52
N PHE A 43 -0.62 -4.65 7.66
CA PHE A 43 -0.09 -5.99 7.92
C PHE A 43 -0.99 -6.68 8.95
N ASP A 44 -2.04 -7.36 8.46
CA ASP A 44 -2.97 -8.08 9.34
C ASP A 44 -2.50 -9.54 9.56
N PRO A 45 -2.08 -9.93 10.78
CA PRO A 45 -1.67 -11.30 11.07
C PRO A 45 -2.81 -12.32 10.98
N ASN A 46 -4.07 -11.86 10.95
CA ASN A 46 -5.28 -12.68 10.81
C ASN A 46 -5.88 -12.61 9.39
N GLN A 47 -5.17 -12.00 8.43
CA GLN A 47 -5.64 -11.91 7.04
C GLN A 47 -5.99 -13.30 6.51
N GLU A 48 -7.19 -13.44 5.94
CA GLU A 48 -7.63 -14.68 5.33
C GLU A 48 -6.69 -15.03 4.17
N ARG A 49 -6.21 -16.27 4.15
CA ARG A 49 -5.38 -16.77 3.04
C ARG A 49 -6.26 -16.96 1.82
N LEU A 50 -5.96 -16.22 0.77
CA LEU A 50 -6.68 -16.29 -0.51
C LEU A 50 -5.86 -17.03 -1.57
N ASP A 51 -6.54 -17.62 -2.55
CA ASP A 51 -5.95 -18.16 -3.77
C ASP A 51 -5.77 -17.07 -4.85
N ASN A 52 -5.31 -17.47 -6.04
CA ASN A 52 -5.09 -16.54 -7.17
C ASN A 52 -6.40 -15.94 -7.76
N LEU A 53 -7.57 -16.37 -7.29
CA LEU A 53 -8.87 -15.82 -7.66
C LEU A 53 -9.49 -15.00 -6.51
N GLY A 54 -8.73 -14.76 -5.44
CA GLY A 54 -9.21 -14.05 -4.27
C GLY A 54 -10.21 -14.84 -3.43
N GLN A 55 -10.24 -16.18 -3.54
CA GLN A 55 -11.13 -17.04 -2.74
C GLN A 55 -10.38 -17.66 -1.55
N PRO A 56 -11.05 -17.96 -0.42
CA PRO A 56 -10.41 -18.60 0.72
C PRO A 56 -9.69 -19.90 0.34
N SER A 57 -8.47 -20.08 0.86
CA SER A 57 -7.59 -21.20 0.54
C SER A 57 -7.10 -21.92 1.80
N GLU A 58 -7.40 -23.20 1.90
CA GLU A 58 -7.01 -24.04 3.04
C GLU A 58 -5.57 -24.57 2.90
N ILE A 59 -4.94 -24.82 4.05
CA ILE A 59 -3.66 -25.54 4.13
C ILE A 59 -3.95 -27.03 4.14
N GLY A 60 -3.52 -27.73 3.08
CA GLY A 60 -3.73 -29.18 2.96
C GLY A 60 -3.06 -29.97 4.08
N GLU A 61 -3.61 -31.15 4.39
CA GLU A 61 -3.08 -32.05 5.42
C GLU A 61 -1.59 -32.36 5.20
N GLY A 62 -0.79 -32.28 6.27
CA GLY A 62 0.66 -32.50 6.23
C GLY A 62 1.49 -31.27 5.83
N ASN A 63 0.86 -30.17 5.41
CA ASN A 63 1.58 -28.92 5.13
C ASN A 63 1.66 -28.03 6.38
N ALA A 64 2.82 -27.42 6.58
CA ALA A 64 3.00 -26.37 7.57
C ALA A 64 2.74 -24.99 6.96
N ALA A 65 2.20 -24.09 7.76
CA ALA A 65 2.04 -22.68 7.42
C ALA A 65 2.28 -21.82 8.66
N GLN A 66 2.65 -20.57 8.42
CA GLN A 66 2.77 -19.55 9.45
C GLN A 66 2.34 -18.22 8.85
N SER A 67 1.88 -17.30 9.71
CA SER A 67 1.71 -15.89 9.37
C SER A 67 3.01 -15.16 9.76
N PRO A 68 3.82 -14.70 8.80
CA PRO A 68 5.04 -13.96 9.12
C PRO A 68 4.74 -12.61 9.78
N SER A 69 5.68 -12.11 10.57
CA SER A 69 5.61 -10.75 11.14
C SER A 69 6.32 -9.78 10.20
N PHE A 70 5.56 -8.98 9.44
CA PHE A 70 6.14 -8.05 8.46
C PHE A 70 6.77 -6.83 9.14
N ASN A 71 7.99 -6.51 8.72
CA ASN A 71 8.74 -5.35 9.15
C ASN A 71 8.60 -4.21 8.14
N SER A 72 8.75 -4.52 6.85
CA SER A 72 8.64 -3.55 5.76
C SER A 72 8.31 -4.18 4.42
N ILE A 73 7.87 -3.35 3.48
CA ILE A 73 7.45 -3.76 2.14
C ILE A 73 7.75 -2.66 1.13
N SER A 74 7.84 -3.01 -0.14
CA SER A 74 7.87 -2.06 -1.26
C SER A 74 7.08 -2.58 -2.45
N ALA A 75 6.71 -1.66 -3.35
CA ALA A 75 6.10 -1.96 -4.63
C ALA A 75 6.89 -1.29 -5.77
N HIS A 76 6.85 -1.90 -6.95
CA HIS A 76 7.38 -1.33 -8.20
C HIS A 76 6.30 -0.65 -9.03
N TYR A 77 5.02 -0.91 -8.74
CA TYR A 77 3.95 -0.52 -9.64
C TYR A 77 2.61 -0.38 -8.92
N LEU A 78 1.87 0.69 -9.21
CA LEU A 78 0.47 0.89 -8.81
C LEU A 78 -0.34 1.43 -9.98
N GLU A 79 -1.45 0.77 -10.30
CA GLU A 79 -2.39 1.18 -11.35
C GLU A 79 -3.83 1.02 -10.86
N LEU A 80 -4.68 2.00 -11.18
CA LEU A 80 -6.13 1.86 -11.06
C LEU A 80 -6.71 1.39 -12.39
N SER A 81 -7.54 0.36 -12.35
CA SER A 81 -8.12 -0.27 -13.53
C SER A 81 -9.64 -0.14 -13.49
N GLU A 82 -10.23 0.27 -14.62
CA GLU A 82 -11.67 0.51 -14.72
C GLU A 82 -12.47 -0.78 -14.51
N ASP A 83 -12.08 -1.86 -15.18
CA ASP A 83 -12.73 -3.16 -15.11
C ASP A 83 -11.74 -4.32 -15.33
N MET A 84 -12.26 -5.55 -15.46
CA MET A 84 -11.46 -6.77 -15.69
C MET A 84 -10.83 -6.88 -17.09
N TRP A 85 -11.27 -6.06 -18.05
CA TRP A 85 -10.83 -6.09 -19.46
C TRP A 85 -9.75 -5.06 -19.77
N THR A 86 -9.55 -4.06 -18.90
CA THR A 86 -8.41 -3.12 -18.98
C THR A 86 -7.11 -3.92 -18.97
N GLN A 87 -6.25 -3.76 -19.98
CA GLN A 87 -4.96 -4.45 -20.01
C GLN A 87 -4.00 -3.84 -18.98
N LEU A 88 -3.01 -4.61 -18.53
CA LEU A 88 -1.96 -4.09 -17.64
C LEU A 88 -1.20 -2.98 -18.38
N GLY A 89 -1.04 -1.82 -17.75
CA GLY A 89 -0.40 -0.64 -18.34
C GLY A 89 -1.35 0.29 -19.08
N GLU A 90 -2.60 -0.11 -19.31
CA GLU A 90 -3.62 0.68 -19.99
C GLU A 90 -4.63 1.30 -19.00
N GLY A 91 -4.44 1.11 -17.70
CA GLY A 91 -5.21 1.78 -16.66
C GLY A 91 -4.63 3.16 -16.31
N GLU A 92 -5.09 3.71 -15.19
CA GLU A 92 -4.52 4.92 -14.61
C GLU A 92 -3.26 4.55 -13.81
N LEU A 93 -2.10 4.69 -14.45
CA LEU A 93 -0.80 4.46 -13.83
C LEU A 93 -0.50 5.54 -12.78
N LEU A 94 -0.44 5.14 -11.51
CA LEU A 94 -0.15 6.04 -10.40
C LEU A 94 1.32 6.06 -10.02
N TYR A 95 2.01 4.94 -10.19
CA TYR A 95 3.41 4.81 -9.83
C TYR A 95 4.07 3.69 -10.62
N GLU A 96 5.28 3.97 -11.09
CA GLU A 96 6.25 2.99 -11.56
C GLU A 96 7.59 3.30 -10.89
N GLY A 97 8.21 2.27 -10.32
CA GLY A 97 9.46 2.39 -9.61
C GLY A 97 10.65 2.62 -10.54
N PRO A 98 11.78 3.08 -9.99
CA PRO A 98 12.99 3.31 -10.76
C PRO A 98 13.52 2.00 -11.36
N GLN A 99 14.10 2.12 -12.56
CA GLN A 99 14.75 1.02 -13.27
C GLN A 99 16.12 1.48 -13.74
N THR A 100 17.04 0.53 -13.90
CA THR A 100 18.44 0.77 -14.24
C THR A 100 18.99 -0.29 -15.17
N ASN A 101 20.01 0.08 -15.94
CA ASN A 101 20.82 -0.84 -16.74
C ASN A 101 22.22 -1.02 -16.15
N ALA A 102 22.46 -0.63 -14.90
CA ALA A 102 23.78 -0.72 -14.24
C ALA A 102 24.35 -2.14 -14.25
N GLY A 103 23.50 -3.17 -14.03
CA GLY A 103 23.86 -4.58 -14.17
C GLY A 103 23.79 -5.14 -15.60
N GLY A 104 23.73 -4.27 -16.62
CA GLY A 104 23.75 -4.61 -18.04
C GLY A 104 22.37 -4.70 -18.68
N ALA A 105 21.50 -5.58 -18.18
CA ALA A 105 20.10 -5.66 -18.62
C ALA A 105 19.21 -4.72 -17.78
N ASP A 106 18.08 -4.31 -18.34
CA ASP A 106 17.06 -3.54 -17.62
C ASP A 106 16.56 -4.28 -16.38
N ALA A 107 16.50 -3.58 -15.25
CA ALA A 107 16.18 -4.14 -13.95
C ALA A 107 15.54 -3.09 -13.05
N ILE A 108 14.68 -3.52 -12.13
CA ILE A 108 14.21 -2.67 -11.04
C ILE A 108 15.41 -2.21 -10.21
N ASP A 109 15.55 -0.91 -10.00
CA ASP A 109 16.62 -0.36 -9.18
C ASP A 109 16.18 -0.37 -7.71
N PHE A 110 16.68 -1.35 -6.96
CA PHE A 110 16.29 -1.46 -5.57
C PHE A 110 16.84 -0.33 -4.70
N SER A 111 18.03 0.20 -5.03
CA SER A 111 18.67 1.25 -4.22
C SER A 111 17.84 2.54 -4.13
N GLU A 112 16.98 2.76 -5.12
CA GLU A 112 16.08 3.90 -5.22
C GLU A 112 14.61 3.53 -4.88
N SER A 113 14.35 2.30 -4.42
CA SER A 113 13.00 1.84 -4.07
C SER A 113 12.51 2.42 -2.73
N SER A 114 11.23 2.77 -2.67
CA SER A 114 10.58 3.25 -1.43
C SER A 114 10.19 2.06 -0.55
N VAL A 115 10.98 1.75 0.47
CA VAL A 115 10.67 0.71 1.45
C VAL A 115 10.01 1.34 2.66
N VAL A 116 8.82 0.86 3.04
CA VAL A 116 8.01 1.45 4.10
C VAL A 116 7.54 0.40 5.12
N ALA A 117 7.36 0.84 6.36
CA ALA A 117 6.72 0.05 7.41
C ALA A 117 5.17 0.13 7.31
N GLU A 118 4.49 -0.62 8.18
CA GLU A 118 3.03 -0.59 8.26
C GLU A 118 2.50 0.84 8.51
N GLY A 119 1.47 1.25 7.75
CA GLY A 119 0.79 2.52 7.96
C GLY A 119 1.56 3.77 7.53
N GLU A 120 2.82 3.63 7.09
CA GLU A 120 3.58 4.72 6.49
C GLU A 120 3.07 5.05 5.08
N ASN A 121 3.25 6.32 4.68
CA ASN A 121 2.86 6.75 3.34
C ASN A 121 3.83 6.18 2.31
N PHE A 122 3.39 5.18 1.54
CA PHE A 122 4.15 4.68 0.40
C PHE A 122 4.09 5.67 -0.77
N LEU A 123 2.87 6.09 -1.12
CA LEU A 123 2.59 6.99 -2.25
C LEU A 123 1.50 8.00 -1.86
N SER A 124 1.69 9.24 -2.32
CA SER A 124 0.70 10.32 -2.19
C SER A 124 0.50 10.96 -3.56
N VAL A 125 -0.66 10.74 -4.18
CA VAL A 125 -0.99 11.29 -5.49
C VAL A 125 -2.07 12.36 -5.33
N PRO A 126 -1.82 13.63 -5.70
CA PRO A 126 -2.86 14.64 -5.74
C PRO A 126 -4.04 14.19 -6.61
N LEU A 127 -5.27 14.38 -6.14
CA LEU A 127 -6.46 13.99 -6.90
C LEU A 127 -6.58 14.71 -8.25
N SER A 128 -5.94 15.88 -8.39
CA SER A 128 -5.85 16.62 -9.65
C SER A 128 -5.03 15.90 -10.72
N ASN A 129 -4.14 14.99 -10.33
CA ASN A 129 -3.31 14.18 -11.21
C ASN A 129 -3.93 12.81 -11.51
N VAL A 130 -5.11 12.52 -10.98
CA VAL A 130 -5.82 11.26 -11.20
C VAL A 130 -7.00 11.52 -12.12
N ASN A 131 -7.07 10.81 -13.24
CA ASN A 131 -8.19 10.94 -14.16
C ASN A 131 -9.52 10.58 -13.46
N ASN A 132 -10.55 11.40 -13.69
CA ASN A 132 -11.88 11.14 -13.15
C ASN A 132 -12.48 9.90 -13.82
N GLY A 133 -12.93 8.94 -13.02
CA GLY A 133 -13.43 7.66 -13.50
C GLY A 133 -13.98 6.79 -12.38
N THR A 134 -14.44 5.60 -12.73
CA THR A 134 -14.75 4.54 -11.76
C THR A 134 -13.74 3.43 -11.98
N TYR A 135 -12.98 3.12 -10.94
CA TYR A 135 -11.97 2.07 -10.95
C TYR A 135 -12.44 0.95 -10.04
N GLU A 136 -12.73 -0.21 -10.61
CA GLU A 136 -13.14 -1.39 -9.85
C GLU A 136 -11.93 -2.07 -9.18
N TRP A 137 -10.74 -1.95 -9.77
CA TRP A 137 -9.57 -2.71 -9.36
C TRP A 137 -8.35 -1.84 -9.07
N LEU A 138 -7.62 -2.19 -8.01
CA LEU A 138 -6.27 -1.73 -7.73
C LEU A 138 -5.28 -2.83 -8.10
N ARG A 139 -4.28 -2.52 -8.92
CA ARG A 139 -3.19 -3.43 -9.27
C ARG A 139 -1.92 -2.95 -8.61
N VAL A 140 -1.25 -3.86 -7.89
CA VAL A 140 0.00 -3.58 -7.19
C VAL A 140 1.01 -4.65 -7.55
N SER A 141 2.19 -4.26 -8.02
CA SER A 141 3.32 -5.18 -8.13
C SER A 141 4.25 -4.92 -6.95
N LEU A 142 4.34 -5.89 -6.03
CA LEU A 142 5.32 -5.84 -4.95
C LEU A 142 6.73 -5.98 -5.53
N SER A 143 7.69 -5.30 -4.91
CA SER A 143 9.11 -5.33 -5.28
C SER A 143 10.00 -5.82 -4.15
N TYR A 144 9.55 -5.71 -2.91
CA TYR A 144 10.32 -6.11 -1.74
C TYR A 144 9.42 -6.51 -0.57
N GLN A 145 9.89 -7.45 0.23
CA GLN A 145 9.26 -7.88 1.48
C GLN A 145 10.34 -8.15 2.52
N ASN A 146 10.15 -7.65 3.74
CA ASN A 146 10.96 -8.00 4.90
C ASN A 146 10.06 -8.44 6.05
N PHE A 147 10.31 -9.62 6.58
CA PHE A 147 9.49 -10.20 7.63
C PHE A 147 10.22 -11.26 8.44
N ASP A 148 9.79 -11.42 9.69
CA ASP A 148 10.28 -12.45 10.58
C ASP A 148 9.43 -13.71 10.46
N ILE A 149 10.13 -14.85 10.52
CA ILE A 149 9.55 -16.18 10.56
C ILE A 149 10.07 -16.96 11.75
N THR A 150 9.29 -17.95 12.13
CA THR A 150 9.73 -19.01 13.02
C THR A 150 10.05 -20.26 12.21
N TYR A 151 11.17 -20.92 12.50
CA TYR A 151 11.58 -22.15 11.83
C TYR A 151 12.08 -23.20 12.83
N LEU A 152 12.04 -24.47 12.41
CA LEU A 152 12.55 -25.59 13.20
C LEU A 152 14.01 -25.88 12.83
N SER A 153 14.84 -26.05 13.85
CA SER A 153 16.24 -26.47 13.75
C SER A 153 16.52 -27.65 14.67
N ASP A 154 17.71 -28.25 14.57
CA ASP A 154 18.18 -29.31 15.48
C ASP A 154 18.25 -28.86 16.95
N PHE A 155 18.30 -27.54 17.18
CA PHE A 155 18.37 -26.93 18.53
C PHE A 155 17.00 -26.47 19.04
N GLY A 156 15.93 -26.75 18.29
CA GLY A 156 14.57 -26.33 18.59
C GLY A 156 14.08 -25.24 17.64
N GLN A 157 13.01 -24.58 18.07
CA GLN A 157 12.36 -23.51 17.32
C GLN A 157 13.15 -22.20 17.47
N LEU A 158 13.52 -21.60 16.34
CA LEU A 158 14.29 -20.37 16.24
C LEU A 158 13.53 -19.33 15.40
N GLU A 159 13.94 -18.08 15.53
CA GLU A 159 13.42 -16.96 14.74
C GLU A 159 14.49 -16.48 13.76
N GLY A 160 14.06 -16.00 12.60
CA GLY A 160 14.94 -15.36 11.64
C GLY A 160 14.17 -14.45 10.70
N THR A 161 14.89 -13.51 10.11
CA THR A 161 14.35 -12.48 9.22
C THR A 161 14.66 -12.83 7.78
N LEU A 162 13.65 -12.70 6.93
CA LEU A 162 13.76 -12.83 5.47
C LEU A 162 13.68 -11.45 4.84
N ALA A 163 14.55 -11.20 3.87
CA ALA A 163 14.47 -10.08 2.94
C ALA A 163 14.33 -10.63 1.53
N GLY A 164 13.20 -10.37 0.87
CA GLY A 164 12.85 -10.91 -0.45
C GLY A 164 12.65 -9.82 -1.47
N PHE A 165 13.38 -9.92 -2.59
CA PHE A 165 13.30 -9.04 -3.75
C PHE A 165 12.46 -9.72 -4.83
N ILE A 166 11.43 -9.02 -5.30
CA ILE A 166 10.43 -9.54 -6.21
C ILE A 166 10.47 -8.71 -7.49
N GLY A 167 10.46 -9.38 -8.64
CA GLY A 167 10.48 -8.69 -9.93
C GLY A 167 10.99 -9.56 -11.06
N PHE A 168 10.86 -9.06 -12.29
CA PHE A 168 11.35 -9.74 -13.48
C PHE A 168 12.90 -9.80 -13.49
N ASN A 169 13.53 -8.71 -13.06
CA ASN A 169 14.97 -8.54 -12.90
C ASN A 169 15.18 -7.40 -11.89
N THR A 170 16.04 -7.61 -10.90
CA THR A 170 16.27 -6.62 -9.84
C THR A 170 17.76 -6.34 -9.73
N TYR A 171 18.17 -5.08 -9.85
CA TYR A 171 19.52 -4.65 -9.56
C TYR A 171 19.60 -4.36 -8.06
N ILE A 172 20.50 -5.08 -7.38
CA ILE A 172 20.67 -5.01 -5.93
C ILE A 172 22.11 -4.61 -5.67
N GLU A 173 22.32 -3.56 -4.88
CA GLU A 173 23.62 -3.15 -4.37
C GLU A 173 23.91 -3.90 -3.07
N ASP A 174 24.03 -3.19 -1.95
CA ASP A 174 23.96 -3.77 -0.61
C ASP A 174 22.56 -3.60 0.00
N PHE A 175 22.22 -4.47 0.93
CA PHE A 175 20.98 -4.36 1.71
C PHE A 175 21.14 -5.03 3.07
N VAL A 176 20.40 -4.52 4.05
CA VAL A 176 20.33 -5.09 5.39
C VAL A 176 19.13 -6.03 5.49
N ILE A 177 19.36 -7.25 6.00
CA ILE A 177 18.26 -8.21 6.24
C ILE A 177 17.59 -7.87 7.57
N ASN A 178 18.35 -7.87 8.66
CA ASN A 178 17.95 -7.40 9.98
C ASN A 178 19.08 -6.58 10.63
N GLU A 179 20.19 -7.21 11.01
CA GLU A 179 21.41 -6.53 11.51
C GLU A 179 22.58 -6.65 10.53
N GLU A 180 22.61 -7.71 9.71
CA GLU A 180 23.68 -8.01 8.78
C GLU A 180 23.40 -7.44 7.39
N SER A 181 24.44 -6.92 6.75
CA SER A 181 24.40 -6.45 5.37
C SER A 181 24.92 -7.50 4.39
N VAL A 182 24.32 -7.56 3.21
CA VAL A 182 24.73 -8.43 2.12
C VAL A 182 25.03 -7.59 0.88
N ASP A 183 26.28 -7.67 0.42
CA ASP A 183 26.74 -7.05 -0.82
C ASP A 183 26.41 -7.95 -2.02
N VAL A 184 25.65 -7.43 -2.99
CA VAL A 184 25.27 -8.15 -4.22
C VAL A 184 25.88 -7.47 -5.45
N PHE A 185 25.60 -6.18 -5.65
CA PHE A 185 26.07 -5.36 -6.78
C PHE A 185 25.85 -5.99 -8.16
N GLU A 186 24.71 -6.66 -8.36
CA GLU A 186 24.40 -7.35 -9.62
C GLU A 186 22.88 -7.44 -9.89
N ASN A 187 22.55 -7.75 -11.14
CA ASN A 187 21.20 -8.08 -11.56
C ASN A 187 20.81 -9.51 -11.12
N LYS A 188 19.61 -9.64 -10.57
CA LYS A 188 19.01 -10.93 -10.18
C LYS A 188 17.71 -11.14 -10.93
N LEU A 189 17.75 -12.09 -11.88
CA LEU A 189 16.57 -12.50 -12.66
C LEU A 189 15.60 -13.27 -11.77
N GLN A 190 14.31 -12.92 -11.87
CA GLN A 190 13.21 -13.54 -11.11
C GLN A 190 13.36 -13.44 -9.58
N GLY A 191 14.02 -12.39 -9.11
CA GLY A 191 14.13 -12.06 -7.69
C GLY A 191 15.40 -12.58 -7.02
N PHE A 192 15.50 -12.25 -5.73
CA PHE A 192 16.60 -12.60 -4.84
C PHE A 192 16.07 -12.67 -3.42
N TRP A 193 16.77 -13.34 -2.52
CA TRP A 193 16.40 -13.29 -1.11
C TRP A 193 17.62 -13.51 -0.22
N GLY A 194 17.56 -12.94 0.98
CA GLY A 194 18.48 -13.16 2.08
C GLY A 194 17.73 -13.65 3.31
N PHE A 195 18.42 -14.42 4.15
CA PHE A 195 17.92 -14.90 5.43
C PHE A 195 18.96 -14.66 6.50
N GLU A 196 18.55 -14.02 7.58
CA GLU A 196 19.36 -13.77 8.76
C GLU A 196 18.73 -14.48 9.95
N THR A 197 19.57 -15.18 10.72
CA THR A 197 19.17 -15.78 11.98
C THR A 197 20.21 -15.44 13.02
N VAL A 198 19.78 -15.28 14.27
CA VAL A 198 20.70 -15.28 15.41
C VAL A 198 21.48 -16.59 15.39
N GLY A 199 22.79 -16.49 15.17
CA GLY A 199 23.70 -17.60 15.41
C GLY A 199 23.62 -17.98 16.89
N LEU A 200 23.58 -19.27 17.19
CA LEU A 200 23.84 -19.73 18.56
C LEU A 200 25.27 -19.28 18.92
N THR A 201 25.39 -18.38 19.89
CA THR A 201 26.69 -18.07 20.51
C THR A 201 27.15 -19.20 21.41
#